data_AF-A0A419EF45-F1
#
_entry.id   AF-A0A419EF45-F1
#
_cell.length_a   1.000
_cell.length_b   1.000
_cell.length_c   1.000
_cell.angle_alpha   90.00
_cell.angle_beta   90.00
_cell.angle_gamma   90.00
#
_symmetry.space_group_name_H-M   'P 1'
#
loop_
_entity.id
_entity.type
_entity.pdbx_description
1 polymer ?
#
loop_
_entity_poly.entity_id
_entity_poly.type
_entity_poly.pdbx_seq_one_letter_code
_entity_poly.pdbx_strand_id
1 'polypeptide(L)' 'MTKKQTTKLIHFGDYAAEVDVELVYTDDEWSPYLSVDDAMKLDDVREALRQKDFATATRLARVYKLSPLAV' A
#
# COMPACT_ATOMS: atom_id res chain seq x y z
N MET A 1 6.02 5.54 22.27
CA MET A 1 5.84 4.80 21.00
C MET A 1 4.35 4.51 20.83
N THR A 2 3.74 5.02 19.77
CA THR A 2 2.31 4.86 19.49
C THR A 2 2.13 4.26 18.11
N LYS A 3 1.24 3.28 17.98
CA LYS A 3 0.94 2.63 16.70
C LYS A 3 -0.35 3.19 16.13
N LYS A 4 -0.37 3.46 14.82
CA LYS A 4 -1.55 3.96 14.11
C LYS A 4 -1.75 3.20 12.81
N GLN A 5 -2.93 2.62 12.68
CA GLN A 5 -3.39 2.01 11.44
C GLN A 5 -3.68 3.10 10.39
N THR A 6 -3.17 2.91 9.19
CA THR A 6 -3.41 3.82 8.06
C THR A 6 -3.45 3.03 6.76
N THR A 7 -4.03 3.64 5.74
CA THR A 7 -4.11 3.04 4.40
C THR A 7 -3.15 3.80 3.48
N LYS A 8 -2.27 3.07 2.80
CA LYS A 8 -1.40 3.59 1.75
C LYS A 8 -1.97 3.24 0.39
N LEU A 9 -1.94 4.20 -0.53
CA LEU A 9 -2.37 3.99 -1.92
C LEU A 9 -1.14 3.71 -2.78
N ILE A 10 -1.14 2.57 -3.47
CA ILE A 10 -0.17 2.23 -4.52
C ILE A 10 -0.87 2.41 -5.86
N HIS A 11 -0.23 3.11 -6.79
CA HIS A 11 -0.72 3.32 -8.14
C HIS A 11 0.29 2.72 -9.12
N PHE A 12 -0.18 1.85 -10.02
CA PHE A 12 0.63 1.27 -11.08
C PHE A 12 -0.19 1.09 -12.37
N GLY A 13 0.16 1.84 -13.42
CA GLY A 13 -0.56 1.81 -14.70
C GLY A 13 -2.03 2.17 -14.51
N ASP A 14 -2.94 1.33 -15.01
CA ASP A 14 -4.39 1.53 -14.89
C ASP A 14 -4.99 0.97 -13.58
N TYR A 15 -4.16 0.68 -12.58
CA TYR A 15 -4.60 0.02 -11.34
C TYR A 15 -4.11 0.76 -10.10
N ALA A 16 -4.93 0.77 -9.06
CA ALA A 16 -4.56 1.24 -7.73
C ALA A 16 -4.84 0.17 -6.69
N ALA A 17 -4.09 0.18 -5.58
CA ALA A 17 -4.34 -0.68 -4.45
C ALA A 17 -4.25 0.09 -3.13
N GLU A 18 -5.27 -0.05 -2.29
CA GLU A 18 -5.28 0.43 -0.91
C GLU A 18 -4.76 -0.67 0.01
N VAL A 19 -3.65 -0.39 0.67
CA VAL A 19 -2.95 -1.32 1.56
C VAL A 19 -3.02 -0.78 2.98
N ASP A 20 -3.68 -1.53 3.86
CA ASP A 20 -3.67 -1.22 5.29
C ASP A 20 -2.31 -1.60 5.89
N VAL A 21 -1.69 -0.66 6.60
CA VAL A 21 -0.37 -0.77 7.23
C VAL A 21 -0.37 -0.11 8.61
N GLU A 22 0.61 -0.46 9.44
CA GLU A 22 0.81 0.16 10.74
C GLU A 22 1.99 1.12 10.74
N LEU A 23 1.73 2.39 11.07
CA LEU A 23 2.78 3.36 11.32
C LEU A 23 3.12 3.42 12.81
N VAL A 24 4.41 3.43 13.09
CA VAL A 24 4.96 3.55 14.43
C VAL A 24 5.46 4.96 14.64
N TYR A 25 4.87 5.64 15.61
CA TYR A 25 5.26 6.97 16.04
C TYR A 25 6.15 6.90 17.28
N THR A 26 7.24 7.62 17.23
CA THR A 26 8.24 7.79 18.28
C THR A 26 8.54 9.29 18.43
N ASP A 27 9.22 9.66 19.52
CA ASP A 27 9.51 11.08 19.84
C ASP A 27 10.79 11.60 19.16
N ASP A 28 11.36 10.83 18.23
CA ASP A 28 12.51 11.24 17.43
C ASP A 28 12.09 11.96 16.13
N GLU A 29 13.06 12.64 15.52
CA GLU A 29 12.86 13.50 14.34
C GLU A 29 12.47 12.77 13.06
N TRP A 30 12.66 11.45 12.97
CA TRP A 30 12.42 10.64 11.78
C TRP A 30 11.13 9.80 11.84
N SER A 31 10.36 9.94 12.93
CA SER A 31 9.00 9.45 13.07
C SER A 31 8.06 10.04 12.00
N PRO A 32 7.10 9.27 11.42
CA PRO A 32 6.78 7.88 11.73
C PRO A 32 7.54 6.84 10.89
N TYR A 33 7.73 5.66 11.48
CA TYR A 33 8.31 4.48 10.84
C TYR A 33 7.25 3.50 10.34
N LEU A 34 7.66 2.67 9.39
CA LEU A 34 6.91 1.51 8.91
C LEU A 34 7.62 0.23 9.38
N SER A 35 6.85 -0.81 9.72
CA SER A 35 7.44 -2.12 9.97
C SER A 35 8.09 -2.68 8.68
N VAL A 36 9.11 -3.52 8.83
CA VAL A 36 9.74 -4.18 7.67
C VAL A 36 8.71 -5.03 6.92
N ASP A 37 7.84 -5.74 7.65
CA ASP A 37 6.77 -6.55 7.05
C ASP A 37 5.78 -5.70 6.24
N ASP A 38 5.35 -4.54 6.76
CA ASP A 38 4.47 -3.64 6.00
C ASP A 38 5.20 -3.03 4.80
N ALA A 39 6.50 -2.73 4.92
CA ALA A 39 7.30 -2.24 3.80
C ALA A 39 7.39 -3.30 2.69
N MET A 40 7.63 -4.56 3.05
CA MET A 40 7.65 -5.68 2.12
C MET A 40 6.27 -5.93 1.50
N LYS A 41 5.19 -5.85 2.29
CA LYS A 41 3.81 -5.98 1.80
C LYS A 41 3.49 -4.92 0.74
N LEU A 42 3.92 -3.68 0.93
CA LEU A 42 3.74 -2.63 -0.08
C LEU A 42 4.49 -2.96 -1.36
N ASP A 43 5.71 -3.51 -1.26
CA ASP A 43 6.49 -3.91 -2.42
C ASP A 43 5.86 -5.09 -3.17
N ASP A 44 5.40 -6.11 -2.44
CA ASP A 44 4.70 -7.26 -3.00
C ASP A 44 3.43 -6.85 -3.75
N VAL A 45 2.64 -5.93 -3.19
CA VAL A 45 1.45 -5.38 -3.86
C VAL A 45 1.85 -4.63 -5.13
N ARG A 46 2.88 -3.79 -5.08
CA ARG A 46 3.40 -3.05 -6.25
C ARG A 46 3.83 -4.01 -7.36
N GLU A 47 4.55 -5.07 -7.02
CA GLU A 47 5.01 -6.07 -7.98
C GLU A 47 3.86 -6.93 -8.53
N ALA A 48 2.89 -7.32 -7.69
CA ALA A 48 1.71 -8.05 -8.12
C ALA A 48 0.86 -7.23 -9.11
N LEU A 49 0.64 -5.94 -8.85
CA LEU A 49 -0.02 -5.04 -9.80
C LEU A 49 0.77 -4.91 -11.11
N ARG A 50 2.09 -4.79 -11.03
CA ARG A 50 2.96 -4.70 -12.22
C ARG A 50 2.86 -5.94 -13.10
N GLN A 51 2.83 -7.11 -12.50
CA GLN A 51 2.73 -8.39 -13.20
C GLN A 51 1.28 -8.75 -13.60
N LYS A 52 0.29 -7.93 -13.21
CA LYS A 52 -1.15 -8.21 -13.33
C LYS A 52 -1.58 -9.48 -12.59
N ASP A 53 -0.86 -9.87 -11.54
CA ASP A 53 -1.27 -10.92 -10.61
C ASP A 53 -2.29 -10.37 -9.60
N PHE A 54 -3.53 -10.24 -10.06
CA PHE A 54 -4.61 -9.72 -9.23
C PHE A 54 -5.01 -10.68 -8.11
N ALA A 55 -4.72 -11.98 -8.23
CA ALA A 55 -5.02 -12.94 -7.17
C ALA A 55 -4.15 -12.64 -5.93
N THR A 56 -2.85 -12.41 -6.13
CA THR A 56 -1.96 -12.00 -5.05
C THR A 56 -2.27 -10.60 -4.55
N ALA A 57 -2.49 -9.63 -5.46
CA ALA A 57 -2.76 -8.25 -5.08
C ALA A 57 -4.03 -8.09 -4.22
N THR A 58 -5.13 -8.78 -4.59
CA THR A 58 -6.41 -8.71 -3.85
C THR A 58 -6.39 -9.42 -2.50
N ARG A 59 -5.49 -10.40 -2.32
CA ARG A 59 -5.25 -11.03 -1.01
C ARG A 59 -4.54 -10.09 -0.02
N LEU A 60 -3.71 -9.19 -0.54
CA LEU A 60 -2.88 -8.29 0.27
C LEU A 60 -3.50 -6.90 0.44
N ALA A 61 -4.37 -6.47 -0.47
CA ALA A 61 -4.87 -5.11 -0.58
C ALA A 61 -6.24 -5.04 -1.28
N ARG A 62 -6.92 -3.89 -1.18
CA ARG A 62 -8.13 -3.59 -1.96
C ARG A 62 -7.70 -3.00 -3.30
N VAL A 63 -7.94 -3.73 -4.39
CA VAL A 63 -7.45 -3.36 -5.73
C VAL A 63 -8.58 -2.74 -6.56
N TYR A 64 -8.26 -1.66 -7.26
CA TYR A 64 -9.14 -0.90 -8.12
C TYR A 64 -8.58 -0.84 -9.54
N LYS A 65 -9.46 -0.85 -10.52
CA LYS A 65 -9.14 -0.41 -11.88
C LYS A 65 -9.48 1.07 -12.00
N LEU A 66 -8.52 1.86 -12.41
CA LEU A 66 -8.69 3.29 -12.62
C LEU A 66 -9.28 3.53 -14.00
N SER A 67 -10.33 4.34 -14.05
CA SER A 67 -10.95 4.80 -15.28
C SER A 67 -10.96 6.32 -15.26
N PRO A 68 -10.23 7.00 -16.15
CA PRO A 68 -10.28 8.46 -16.21
C PRO A 68 -11.69 8.90 -16.59
N LEU A 69 -12.21 9.90 -15.87
CA LEU A 69 -13.45 10.57 -16.25
C LEU A 69 -13.08 11.69 -17.22
N ALA A 70 -13.58 11.62 -18.45
CA ALA A 70 -13.50 12.74 -19.38
C ALA A 70 -14.44 13.85 -18.90
N VAL A 71 -13.93 15.09 -18.84
CA VAL A 71 -14.68 16.32 -18.51
C VAL A 71 -14.82 17.17 -19.76
#